data_AF-A0A2I3RRR0-F1
#
_entry.id   AF-A0A2I3RRR0-F1
#
_cell.length_a   1.000
_cell.length_b   1.000
_cell.length_c   1.000
_cell.angle_alpha   90.00
_cell.angle_beta   90.00
_cell.angle_gamma   90.00
#
_symmetry.space_group_name_H-M   'P 1'
#
loop_
_entity.id
_entity.type
_entity.pdbx_description
1 polymer ?
#
loop_
_entity_poly.entity_id
_entity_poly.type
_entity_poly.pdbx_seq_one_letter_code
_entity_poly.pdbx_strand_id
1 'polypeptide(L)'
;MAAHGKLRRERGLQAEYETQVKEMRWQLSEQLRCLELQGELRRELLQELAEFMRRRAEVELEYSRGLEKLAERFSSRGGRLGSSREHQSFRKEPSLLSPLHCWAVLLQHTRQQSRESAALSEVLAGPLAQRLSHIAEDVGRLVKKSRDLEQQLQDELLEVVSELQTAKKTYQAYHMESVNAEAKLREAERQEEKRAGRSVPTTTAGATEAGPLRKSSLKKGGRLVEKRQAKFMEHKLKCTKARNEYLLSLASVNAAVSNYYLHDVLDLMDCCDTGFHLALGQVLRSYTAAESRTQASQVQGLGSLEEAVEALDPPGDKAKVLEVHATVFCPPLRFDYHPHDGDEVAEICVEMELRDEILPRAQNIQSRLDRQTIETEEVNKTLKATLQALLEVVASDDGDVLDSFQTSPSTESLKSTSSDPGSRQAGRRRGQQQETETFYLTVGRAGLVGGTRGGIAGAEGGAQARPAPIHCRTQYTQRKFQKSRHPRPSSQYNQRLFGGDMEKFIQSSGQPVPLVVESCIRFINLNGEDPLVEGCTAHDLDSVAGVLKLYFRSLEPPLFPPDLFGELLASSGTPSWRAWGRTMSQSWKPRCPHRRMTWRGSWRLWPALPTRAAQPRS
;
A
#
# COMPACT_ATOMS: atom_id res chain seq x y z
N MET A 1 25.10 -0.37 92.21
CA MET A 1 24.64 -1.09 91.00
C MET A 1 23.80 -0.22 90.03
N ALA A 2 23.01 0.75 90.49
CA ALA A 2 22.18 1.60 89.60
C ALA A 2 22.95 2.53 88.63
N ALA A 3 24.16 2.99 88.99
CA ALA A 3 25.00 3.85 88.14
C ALA A 3 25.54 3.11 86.89
N HIS A 4 25.92 1.83 87.04
CA HIS A 4 26.39 1.00 85.93
C HIS A 4 25.28 0.66 84.93
N GLY A 5 24.04 0.48 85.39
CA GLY A 5 22.87 0.25 84.53
C GLY A 5 22.48 1.47 83.69
N LYS A 6 22.57 2.69 84.24
CA LYS A 6 22.34 3.95 83.50
C LYS A 6 23.41 4.19 82.43
N LEU A 7 24.69 4.03 82.78
CA LEU A 7 25.81 4.12 81.83
C LEU A 7 25.71 3.08 80.69
N ARG A 8 25.19 1.88 80.97
CA ARG A 8 24.99 0.84 79.94
C ARG A 8 23.82 1.18 78.99
N ARG A 9 22.74 1.78 79.49
CA ARG A 9 21.62 2.29 78.66
C ARG A 9 22.01 3.51 77.81
N GLU A 10 22.75 4.46 78.37
CA GLU A 10 23.26 5.63 77.62
C GLU A 10 24.22 5.22 76.49
N ARG A 11 25.06 4.20 76.73
CA ARG A 11 25.90 3.61 75.66
C ARG A 11 25.08 2.88 74.58
N GLY A 12 23.96 2.25 74.94
CA GLY A 12 23.04 1.60 73.98
C GLY A 12 22.38 2.60 73.02
N LEU A 13 21.81 3.68 73.55
CA LEU A 13 21.18 4.75 72.76
C LEU A 13 22.17 5.48 71.83
N GLN A 14 23.44 5.57 72.24
CA GLN A 14 24.49 6.14 71.40
C GLN A 14 24.87 5.21 70.25
N ALA A 15 24.96 3.90 70.50
CA ALA A 15 25.24 2.89 69.48
C ALA A 15 24.10 2.77 68.45
N GLU A 16 22.84 2.86 68.88
CA GLU A 16 21.67 2.87 67.99
C GLU A 16 21.71 4.06 67.02
N TYR A 17 22.05 5.24 67.52
CA TYR A 17 22.17 6.44 66.68
C TYR A 17 23.35 6.36 65.69
N GLU A 18 24.51 5.83 66.11
CA GLU A 18 25.63 5.59 65.20
C GLU A 18 25.30 4.54 64.13
N THR A 19 24.47 3.56 64.47
CA THR A 19 23.97 2.54 63.54
C THR A 19 23.03 3.18 62.51
N GLN A 20 22.11 4.05 62.95
CA GLN A 20 21.20 4.78 62.05
C GLN A 20 21.97 5.62 61.02
N VAL A 21 23.04 6.32 61.43
CA VAL A 21 23.84 7.13 60.49
C VAL A 21 24.62 6.25 59.51
N LYS A 22 25.09 5.08 59.93
CA LYS A 22 25.74 4.12 59.02
C LYS A 22 24.75 3.55 58.01
N GLU A 23 23.55 3.19 58.47
CA GLU A 23 22.46 2.72 57.61
C GLU A 23 22.11 3.78 56.56
N MET A 24 21.95 5.04 56.96
CA MET A 24 21.69 6.15 56.04
C MET A 24 22.80 6.28 54.99
N ARG A 25 24.08 6.29 55.39
CA ARG A 25 25.22 6.35 54.45
C ARG A 25 25.25 5.18 53.45
N TRP A 26 24.91 3.98 53.93
CA TRP A 26 24.80 2.80 53.07
C TRP A 26 23.65 2.98 52.06
N GLN A 27 22.46 3.42 52.50
CA GLN A 27 21.33 3.69 51.62
C GLN A 27 21.66 4.72 50.54
N LEU A 28 22.31 5.83 50.90
CA LEU A 28 22.73 6.86 49.95
C LEU A 28 23.71 6.31 48.89
N SER A 29 24.65 5.46 49.32
CA SER A 29 25.60 4.81 48.39
C SER A 29 24.89 3.84 47.43
N GLU A 30 23.87 3.13 47.93
CA GLU A 30 23.09 2.20 47.12
C GLU A 30 22.17 2.94 46.13
N GLN A 31 21.66 4.13 46.48
CA GLN A 31 20.88 4.98 45.57
C GLN A 31 21.70 5.40 44.34
N LEU A 32 22.94 5.87 44.55
CA LEU A 32 23.88 6.19 43.46
C LEU A 32 24.15 4.98 42.56
N ARG A 33 24.38 3.80 43.16
CA ARG A 33 24.60 2.56 42.41
C ARG A 33 23.38 2.17 41.58
N CYS A 34 22.17 2.35 42.14
CA CYS A 34 20.93 2.10 41.43
C CYS A 34 20.76 3.05 40.23
N LEU A 35 21.07 4.34 40.39
CA LEU A 35 21.00 5.34 39.31
C LEU A 35 21.92 4.98 38.14
N GLU A 36 23.18 4.63 38.45
CA GLU A 36 24.17 4.21 37.45
C GLU A 36 23.73 2.96 36.70
N LEU A 37 23.26 1.93 37.43
CA LEU A 37 22.78 0.68 36.85
C LEU A 37 21.58 0.90 35.92
N GLN A 38 20.62 1.74 36.30
CA GLN A 38 19.49 2.09 35.44
C GLN A 38 19.94 2.77 34.14
N GLY A 39 20.93 3.66 34.23
CA GLY A 39 21.55 4.29 33.07
C GLY A 39 22.26 3.29 32.15
N GLU A 40 23.00 2.34 32.73
CA GLU A 40 23.68 1.26 32.00
C GLU A 40 22.70 0.38 31.24
N LEU A 41 21.67 -0.14 31.93
CA LEU A 41 20.64 -1.00 31.32
C LEU A 41 19.94 -0.31 30.14
N ARG A 42 19.64 0.99 30.25
CA ARG A 42 19.04 1.76 29.14
C ARG A 42 20.00 1.93 27.96
N ARG A 43 21.29 2.15 28.21
CA ARG A 43 22.30 2.24 27.13
C ARG A 43 22.49 0.90 26.44
N GLU A 44 22.56 -0.19 27.20
CA GLU A 44 22.66 -1.55 26.67
C GLU A 44 21.45 -1.86 25.78
N LEU A 45 20.23 -1.57 26.25
CA LEU A 45 19.03 -1.73 25.44
C LEU A 45 19.10 -0.95 24.11
N LEU A 46 19.58 0.30 24.13
CA LEU A 46 19.71 1.11 22.92
C LEU A 46 20.78 0.57 21.96
N GLN A 47 21.87 0.00 22.49
CA GLN A 47 22.91 -0.66 21.70
C GLN A 47 22.38 -1.95 21.05
N GLU A 48 21.66 -2.78 21.81
CA GLU A 48 20.99 -3.98 21.30
C GLU A 48 19.94 -3.63 20.23
N LEU A 49 19.14 -2.59 20.45
CA LEU A 49 18.20 -2.11 19.44
C LEU A 49 18.91 -1.62 18.17
N ALA A 50 20.02 -0.88 18.31
CA ALA A 50 20.78 -0.41 17.15
C ALA A 50 21.40 -1.57 16.36
N GLU A 51 21.92 -2.58 17.06
CA GLU A 51 22.45 -3.79 16.43
C GLU A 51 21.35 -4.61 15.77
N PHE A 52 20.19 -4.78 16.42
CA PHE A 52 19.02 -5.39 15.83
C PHE A 52 18.61 -4.70 14.52
N MET A 53 18.58 -3.36 14.48
CA MET A 53 18.26 -2.61 13.25
C MET A 53 19.26 -2.90 12.13
N ARG A 54 20.57 -2.97 12.45
CA ARG A 54 21.60 -3.32 11.46
C ARG A 54 21.45 -4.75 10.94
N ARG A 55 21.19 -5.73 11.82
CA ARG A 55 20.96 -7.13 11.43
C ARG A 55 19.69 -7.30 10.62
N ARG A 56 18.62 -6.63 11.01
CA ARG A 56 17.37 -6.59 10.24
C ARG A 56 17.61 -6.01 8.84
N ALA A 57 18.40 -4.94 8.73
CA ALA A 57 18.78 -4.34 7.46
C ALA A 57 19.59 -5.29 6.57
N GLU A 58 20.53 -6.07 7.13
CA GLU A 58 21.28 -7.09 6.38
C GLU A 58 20.35 -8.11 5.74
N VAL A 59 19.37 -8.62 6.50
CA VAL A 59 18.36 -9.58 6.01
C VAL A 59 17.52 -8.97 4.89
N GLU A 60 17.03 -7.74 5.06
CA GLU A 60 16.26 -7.05 4.02
C GLU A 60 17.06 -6.80 2.75
N LEU A 61 18.37 -6.50 2.87
CA LEU A 61 19.26 -6.32 1.73
C LEU A 61 19.53 -7.62 0.99
N GLU A 62 19.69 -8.72 1.71
CA GLU A 62 19.82 -10.06 1.11
C GLU A 62 18.54 -10.47 0.37
N TYR A 63 17.37 -10.20 0.96
CA TYR A 63 16.08 -10.43 0.33
C TYR A 63 15.92 -9.61 -0.96
N SER A 64 16.22 -8.31 -0.90
CA SER A 64 16.26 -7.41 -2.06
C SER A 64 17.12 -7.97 -3.19
N ARG A 65 18.38 -8.35 -2.88
CA ARG A 65 19.31 -8.96 -3.87
C ARG A 65 18.77 -10.27 -4.44
N GLY A 66 18.05 -11.06 -3.64
CA GLY A 66 17.40 -12.29 -4.08
C GLY A 66 16.30 -12.02 -5.09
N LEU A 67 15.42 -11.05 -4.81
CA LEU A 67 14.35 -10.61 -5.71
C LEU A 67 14.89 -10.02 -7.01
N GLU A 68 15.93 -9.18 -6.96
CA GLU A 68 16.54 -8.61 -8.17
C GLU A 68 17.08 -9.72 -9.08
N LYS A 69 17.86 -10.65 -8.52
CA LYS A 69 18.39 -11.80 -9.27
C LYS A 69 17.27 -12.65 -9.87
N LEU A 70 16.15 -12.83 -9.15
CA LEU A 70 14.99 -13.55 -9.66
C LEU A 70 14.39 -12.83 -10.87
N ALA A 71 14.09 -11.54 -10.74
CA ALA A 71 13.52 -10.74 -11.81
C ALA A 71 14.44 -10.66 -13.05
N GLU A 72 15.76 -10.49 -12.84
CA GLU A 72 16.77 -10.47 -13.90
C GLU A 72 16.86 -11.80 -14.64
N ARG A 73 16.86 -12.95 -13.93
CA ARG A 73 16.88 -14.28 -14.56
C ARG A 73 15.73 -14.47 -15.54
N PHE A 74 14.54 -14.02 -15.17
CA PHE A 74 13.34 -14.18 -16.01
C PHE A 74 13.20 -13.10 -17.09
N SER A 75 13.83 -11.94 -16.89
CA SER A 75 13.85 -10.87 -17.89
C SER A 75 14.89 -11.10 -18.98
N SER A 76 16.07 -11.59 -18.61
CA SER A 76 17.14 -11.99 -19.54
C SER A 76 16.79 -13.25 -20.35
N ARG A 77 16.02 -14.17 -19.75
CA ARG A 77 15.48 -15.38 -20.42
C ARG A 77 14.28 -15.10 -21.33
N GLY A 78 13.87 -13.84 -21.46
CA GLY A 78 12.97 -13.38 -22.52
C GLY A 78 13.46 -13.68 -23.95
N GLY A 79 14.70 -14.15 -24.13
CA GLY A 79 15.23 -14.72 -25.37
C GLY A 79 15.02 -16.24 -25.57
N ARG A 80 14.47 -16.99 -24.59
CA ARG A 80 14.19 -18.45 -24.75
C ARG A 80 12.71 -18.81 -24.89
N LEU A 81 11.78 -17.94 -24.46
CA LEU A 81 10.42 -17.97 -25.00
C LEU A 81 10.47 -17.28 -26.38
N GLY A 82 10.88 -18.04 -27.40
CA GLY A 82 10.91 -17.56 -28.80
C GLY A 82 12.31 -17.23 -29.33
N SER A 83 13.16 -18.24 -29.50
CA SER A 83 14.32 -18.17 -30.40
C SER A 83 13.94 -18.48 -31.86
N SER A 84 12.73 -18.08 -32.28
CA SER A 84 12.38 -17.95 -33.69
C SER A 84 12.31 -16.46 -34.01
N ARG A 85 12.89 -16.04 -35.14
CA ARG A 85 12.82 -14.66 -35.67
C ARG A 85 11.41 -14.08 -35.66
N GLU A 86 10.39 -14.92 -35.64
CA GLU A 86 8.97 -14.57 -35.63
C GLU A 86 8.43 -14.05 -34.28
N HIS A 87 9.08 -14.34 -33.14
CA HIS A 87 8.65 -13.82 -31.82
C HIS A 87 9.26 -12.45 -31.47
N GLN A 88 10.18 -11.95 -32.31
CA GLN A 88 10.75 -10.61 -32.14
C GLN A 88 9.77 -9.49 -32.52
N SER A 89 8.70 -9.80 -33.28
CA SER A 89 7.64 -8.85 -33.65
C SER A 89 6.88 -8.35 -32.42
N PHE A 90 6.61 -9.21 -31.44
CA PHE A 90 5.90 -8.84 -30.21
C PHE A 90 6.74 -8.07 -29.18
N ARG A 91 8.06 -7.91 -29.39
CA ARG A 91 8.98 -7.29 -28.42
C ARG A 91 9.20 -5.79 -28.63
N LYS A 92 8.81 -5.25 -29.79
CA LYS A 92 9.11 -3.85 -30.17
C LYS A 92 7.89 -2.92 -30.18
N GLU A 93 6.70 -3.41 -29.85
CA GLU A 93 5.44 -2.65 -29.87
C GLU A 93 4.70 -2.74 -28.52
N PRO A 94 3.87 -1.74 -28.12
CA PRO A 94 3.23 -1.63 -26.80
C PRO A 94 2.03 -2.59 -26.62
N SER A 95 2.00 -3.71 -27.33
CA SER A 95 0.84 -4.58 -27.43
C SER A 95 1.26 -6.04 -27.21
N LEU A 96 1.71 -6.35 -25.99
CA LEU A 96 1.85 -7.73 -25.54
C LEU A 96 0.48 -8.43 -25.55
N LEU A 97 0.43 -9.75 -25.77
CA LEU A 97 -0.77 -10.54 -25.49
C LEU A 97 -1.13 -10.37 -24.00
N SER A 98 -2.40 -10.39 -23.63
CA SER A 98 -2.81 -10.05 -22.26
C SER A 98 -2.16 -10.94 -21.19
N PRO A 99 -1.92 -12.26 -21.37
CA PRO A 99 -1.16 -13.05 -20.40
C PRO A 99 0.32 -12.65 -20.29
N LEU A 100 0.92 -12.20 -21.40
CA LEU A 100 2.30 -11.68 -21.39
C LEU A 100 2.38 -10.33 -20.68
N HIS A 101 1.30 -9.55 -20.70
CA HIS A 101 1.18 -8.34 -19.90
C HIS A 101 1.11 -8.66 -18.41
N CYS A 102 0.28 -9.62 -17.97
CA CYS A 102 0.25 -10.08 -16.57
C CYS A 102 1.65 -10.51 -16.09
N TRP A 103 2.37 -11.28 -16.92
CA TRP A 103 3.74 -11.69 -16.63
C TRP A 103 4.71 -10.50 -16.49
N ALA A 104 4.59 -9.51 -17.36
CA ALA A 104 5.42 -8.30 -17.31
C ALA A 104 5.14 -7.48 -16.03
N VAL A 105 3.88 -7.33 -15.64
CA VAL A 105 3.47 -6.65 -14.40
C VAL A 105 4.01 -7.39 -13.18
N LEU A 106 3.91 -8.72 -13.13
CA LEU A 106 4.47 -9.53 -12.04
C LEU A 106 6.00 -9.37 -11.89
N LEU A 107 6.74 -9.39 -13.00
CA LEU A 107 8.19 -9.16 -12.98
C LEU A 107 8.54 -7.73 -12.55
N GLN A 108 7.73 -6.74 -12.95
CA GLN A 108 7.94 -5.35 -12.56
C GLN A 108 7.65 -5.14 -11.06
N HIS A 109 6.60 -5.75 -10.54
CA HIS A 109 6.28 -5.75 -9.11
C HIS A 109 7.41 -6.36 -8.27
N THR A 110 7.95 -7.50 -8.73
CA THR A 110 9.10 -8.17 -8.08
C THR A 110 10.32 -7.25 -7.98
N ARG A 111 10.62 -6.47 -9.03
CA ARG A 111 11.69 -5.45 -9.01
C ARG A 111 11.40 -4.28 -8.09
N GLN A 112 10.14 -3.85 -8.05
CA GLN A 112 9.74 -2.76 -7.17
C GLN A 112 9.91 -3.18 -5.70
N GLN A 113 9.51 -4.40 -5.35
CA GLN A 113 9.72 -4.96 -4.03
C GLN A 113 11.21 -5.10 -3.67
N SER A 114 12.04 -5.51 -4.65
CA SER A 114 13.51 -5.50 -4.50
C SER A 114 14.05 -4.12 -4.09
N ARG A 115 13.64 -3.05 -4.80
CA ARG A 115 14.09 -1.67 -4.53
C ARG A 115 13.62 -1.17 -3.18
N GLU A 116 12.41 -1.51 -2.78
CA GLU A 116 11.83 -1.07 -1.50
C GLU A 116 12.47 -1.76 -0.31
N SER A 117 12.74 -3.07 -0.39
CA SER A 117 13.51 -3.77 0.64
C SER A 117 14.94 -3.21 0.76
N ALA A 118 15.57 -2.81 -0.34
CA ALA A 118 16.86 -2.11 -0.29
C ALA A 118 16.75 -0.74 0.40
N ALA A 119 15.75 0.07 0.05
CA ALA A 119 15.51 1.36 0.69
C ALA A 119 15.18 1.23 2.19
N LEU A 120 14.40 0.21 2.57
CA LEU A 120 14.13 -0.12 3.97
C LEU A 120 15.43 -0.47 4.70
N SER A 121 16.27 -1.32 4.11
CA SER A 121 17.59 -1.65 4.66
C SER A 121 18.44 -0.41 4.93
N GLU A 122 18.52 0.53 3.98
CA GLU A 122 19.27 1.79 4.14
C GLU A 122 18.73 2.63 5.31
N VAL A 123 17.41 2.74 5.47
CA VAL A 123 16.78 3.49 6.57
C VAL A 123 17.05 2.84 7.93
N LEU A 124 16.97 1.51 8.00
CA LEU A 124 17.22 0.73 9.21
C LEU A 124 18.70 0.84 9.66
N ALA A 125 19.63 0.54 8.75
CA ALA A 125 21.07 0.51 9.06
C ALA A 125 21.69 1.90 9.26
N GLY A 126 21.15 2.92 8.59
CA GLY A 126 21.67 4.29 8.65
C GLY A 126 20.95 5.13 9.71
N PRO A 127 19.95 5.95 9.31
CA PRO A 127 19.35 6.95 10.20
C PRO A 127 18.79 6.40 11.53
N LEU A 128 18.14 5.23 11.51
CA LEU A 128 17.52 4.68 12.72
C LEU A 128 18.55 4.13 13.71
N ALA A 129 19.49 3.30 13.24
CA ALA A 129 20.58 2.79 14.06
C ALA A 129 21.44 3.93 14.64
N GLN A 130 21.78 4.93 13.81
CA GLN A 130 22.56 6.09 14.26
C GLN A 130 21.82 6.91 15.32
N ARG A 131 20.50 7.11 15.17
CA ARG A 131 19.70 7.84 16.16
C ARG A 131 19.64 7.11 17.50
N LEU A 132 19.58 5.77 17.50
CA LEU A 132 19.66 4.98 18.73
C LEU A 132 21.03 5.14 19.42
N SER A 133 22.12 5.17 18.66
CA SER A 133 23.46 5.44 19.21
C SER A 133 23.56 6.83 19.84
N HIS A 134 23.04 7.88 19.20
CA HIS A 134 23.02 9.22 19.79
C HIS A 134 22.17 9.29 21.07
N ILE A 135 21.02 8.62 21.11
CA ILE A 135 20.21 8.54 22.33
C ILE A 135 21.00 7.85 23.46
N ALA A 136 21.79 6.81 23.14
CA ALA A 136 22.61 6.12 24.15
C ALA A 136 23.72 7.02 24.72
N GLU A 137 24.34 7.84 23.87
CA GLU A 137 25.30 8.86 24.29
C GLU A 137 24.66 9.92 25.18
N ASP A 138 23.46 10.40 24.82
CA ASP A 138 22.70 11.37 25.61
C ASP A 138 22.30 10.83 26.98
N VAL A 139 21.80 9.58 27.05
CA VAL A 139 21.52 8.89 28.32
C VAL A 139 22.77 8.80 29.17
N GLY A 140 23.92 8.42 28.58
CA GLY A 140 25.18 8.35 29.30
C GLY A 140 25.63 9.70 29.87
N ARG A 141 25.45 10.78 29.10
CA ARG A 141 25.77 12.15 29.53
C ARG A 141 24.82 12.63 30.64
N LEU A 142 23.52 12.37 30.52
CA LEU A 142 22.50 12.77 31.50
C LEU A 142 22.70 12.02 32.83
N VAL A 143 22.86 10.70 32.79
CA VAL A 143 23.10 9.88 34.00
C VAL A 143 24.34 10.36 34.75
N LYS A 144 25.44 10.67 34.03
CA LYS A 144 26.63 11.22 34.66
C LYS A 144 26.35 12.55 35.38
N LYS A 145 25.58 13.44 34.77
CA LYS A 145 25.22 14.74 35.36
C LYS A 145 24.28 14.59 36.55
N SER A 146 23.28 13.73 36.47
CA SER A 146 22.37 13.46 37.57
C SER A 146 23.08 12.80 38.75
N ARG A 147 24.02 11.88 38.50
CA ARG A 147 24.88 11.30 39.53
C ARG A 147 25.73 12.34 40.25
N ASP A 148 26.34 13.27 39.50
CA ASP A 148 27.13 14.35 40.09
C ASP A 148 26.25 15.27 40.98
N LEU A 149 24.99 15.52 40.58
CA LEU A 149 24.02 16.28 41.38
C LEU A 149 23.54 15.51 42.62
N GLU A 150 23.25 14.21 42.48
CA GLU A 150 22.87 13.35 43.59
C GLU A 150 23.99 13.30 44.64
N GLN A 151 25.25 13.14 44.21
CA GLN A 151 26.40 13.16 45.12
C GLN A 151 26.48 14.49 45.90
N GLN A 152 26.26 15.63 45.23
CA GLN A 152 26.25 16.94 45.89
C GLN A 152 25.15 17.04 46.96
N LEU A 153 23.93 16.63 46.63
CA LEU A 153 22.80 16.63 47.58
C LEU A 153 23.05 15.69 48.78
N GLN A 154 23.65 14.52 48.51
CA GLN A 154 24.03 13.58 49.57
C GLN A 154 25.15 14.12 50.47
N ASP A 155 26.13 14.82 49.91
CA ASP A 155 27.21 15.44 50.67
C ASP A 155 26.67 16.54 51.60
N GLU A 156 25.79 17.42 51.09
CA GLU A 156 25.11 18.46 51.90
C GLU A 156 24.25 17.84 53.01
N LEU A 157 23.51 16.76 52.73
CA LEU A 157 22.73 16.05 53.72
C LEU A 157 23.62 15.46 54.83
N LEU A 158 24.75 14.85 54.46
CA LEU A 158 25.70 14.28 55.41
C LEU A 158 26.43 15.33 56.24
N GLU A 159 26.66 16.53 55.69
CA GLU A 159 27.19 17.68 56.42
C GLU A 159 26.23 18.11 57.54
N VAL A 160 24.95 18.30 57.22
CA VAL A 160 23.90 18.65 58.20
C VAL A 160 23.73 17.57 59.28
N VAL A 161 23.86 16.29 58.93
CA VAL A 161 23.89 15.19 59.91
C VAL A 161 25.15 15.25 60.79
N SER A 162 26.30 15.64 60.25
CA SER A 162 27.52 15.82 61.04
C SER A 162 27.38 16.96 62.05
N GLU A 163 26.77 18.08 61.66
CA GLU A 163 26.47 19.19 62.57
C GLU A 163 25.58 18.72 63.73
N LEU A 164 24.53 17.94 63.47
CA LEU A 164 23.69 17.34 64.50
C LEU A 164 24.47 16.46 65.47
N GLN A 165 25.40 15.65 64.96
CA GLN A 165 26.28 14.82 65.77
C GLN A 165 27.12 15.68 66.72
N THR A 166 27.65 16.82 66.27
CA THR A 166 28.41 17.74 67.11
C THR A 166 27.54 18.46 68.14
N ALA A 167 26.34 18.92 67.76
CA ALA A 167 25.39 19.55 68.66
C ALA A 167 24.93 18.59 69.78
N LYS A 168 24.65 17.33 69.42
CA LYS A 168 24.30 16.25 70.37
C LYS A 168 25.42 16.01 71.38
N LYS A 169 26.68 15.87 70.91
CA LYS A 169 27.85 15.65 71.78
C LYS A 169 28.07 16.83 72.75
N THR A 170 27.94 18.06 72.25
CA THR A 170 28.06 19.28 73.06
C THR A 170 26.97 19.35 74.15
N TYR A 171 25.72 19.03 73.80
CA TYR A 171 24.62 18.94 74.76
C TYR A 171 24.90 17.87 75.83
N GLN A 172 25.33 16.67 75.44
CA GLN A 172 25.66 15.59 76.38
C GLN A 172 26.77 15.99 77.36
N ALA A 173 27.81 16.68 76.88
CA ALA A 173 28.90 17.18 77.71
C ALA A 173 28.42 18.22 78.75
N TYR A 174 27.69 19.25 78.33
CA TYR A 174 27.17 20.27 79.26
C TYR A 174 26.08 19.74 80.20
N HIS A 175 25.30 18.75 79.77
CA HIS A 175 24.37 18.05 80.64
C HIS A 175 25.12 17.32 81.76
N MET A 176 26.19 16.59 81.44
CA MET A 176 27.04 15.93 82.42
C MET A 176 27.67 16.92 83.41
N GLU A 177 28.19 18.06 82.93
CA GLU A 177 28.73 19.12 83.79
C GLU A 177 27.67 19.72 84.73
N SER A 178 26.46 19.98 84.23
CA SER A 178 25.35 20.49 85.02
C SER A 178 24.94 19.53 86.13
N VAL A 179 24.81 18.23 85.84
CA VAL A 179 24.51 17.19 86.83
C VAL A 179 25.62 17.09 87.88
N ASN A 180 26.88 17.18 87.46
CA ASN A 180 28.02 17.18 88.37
C ASN A 180 28.07 18.42 89.28
N ALA A 181 27.71 19.59 88.76
CA ALA A 181 27.60 20.82 89.55
C ALA A 181 26.44 20.75 90.55
N GLU A 182 25.30 20.19 90.15
CA GLU A 182 24.13 19.94 91.00
C GLU A 182 24.46 18.98 92.15
N ALA A 183 25.19 17.89 91.88
CA ALA A 183 25.63 16.96 92.91
C ALA A 183 26.55 17.62 93.94
N LYS A 184 27.50 18.47 93.49
CA LYS A 184 28.41 19.24 94.36
C LYS A 184 27.67 20.29 95.18
N LEU A 185 26.63 20.90 94.63
CA LEU A 185 25.74 21.82 95.35
C LEU A 185 24.97 21.07 96.44
N ARG A 186 24.29 19.96 96.11
CA ARG A 186 23.55 19.15 97.09
C ARG A 186 24.43 18.63 98.23
N GLU A 187 25.69 18.30 97.94
CA GLU A 187 26.65 17.93 98.98
C GLU A 187 26.98 19.11 99.90
N ALA A 188 27.20 20.31 99.33
CA ALA A 188 27.46 21.50 100.11
C ALA A 188 26.25 21.91 100.98
N GLU A 189 25.03 21.81 100.45
CA GLU A 189 23.77 22.03 101.18
C GLU A 189 23.63 21.05 102.34
N ARG A 190 23.85 19.75 102.11
CA ARG A 190 23.84 18.74 103.18
C ARG A 190 24.91 18.96 104.25
N GLN A 191 26.08 19.48 103.88
CA GLN A 191 27.13 19.82 104.84
C GLN A 191 26.81 21.09 105.63
N GLU A 192 26.12 22.05 105.02
CA GLU A 192 25.65 23.28 105.67
C GLU A 192 24.50 22.97 106.64
N GLU A 193 23.53 22.16 106.24
CA GLU A 193 22.43 21.68 107.08
C GLU A 193 22.93 20.89 108.31
N LYS A 194 23.97 20.06 108.14
CA LYS A 194 24.65 19.40 109.28
C LYS A 194 25.38 20.37 110.21
N ARG A 195 25.88 21.50 109.71
CA ARG A 195 26.53 22.56 110.50
C ARG A 195 25.51 23.48 111.19
N ALA A 196 24.36 23.70 110.56
CA ALA A 196 23.23 24.45 111.09
C ALA A 196 22.41 23.63 112.11
N GLY A 197 22.16 22.35 111.86
CA GLY A 197 21.42 21.46 112.78
C GLY A 197 22.16 21.13 114.09
N ARG A 198 23.48 21.37 114.15
CA ARG A 198 24.28 21.24 115.39
C ARG A 198 24.10 22.44 116.35
N SER A 199 23.20 23.39 116.02
CA SER A 199 22.87 24.57 116.82
C SER A 199 21.51 24.50 117.55
N VAL A 200 21.07 23.31 117.96
CA VAL A 200 20.01 23.17 118.98
C VAL A 200 20.69 23.09 120.35
N PRO A 201 20.32 23.93 121.35
CA PRO A 201 20.97 23.95 122.64
C PRO A 201 20.57 22.72 123.46
N THR A 202 21.50 21.81 123.72
CA THR A 202 21.39 20.94 124.90
C THR A 202 21.66 21.82 126.11
N THR A 203 20.62 22.04 126.92
CA THR A 203 20.71 22.68 128.22
C THR A 203 21.61 21.86 129.15
N THR A 204 22.81 22.37 129.44
CA THR A 204 23.39 22.37 130.80
C THR A 204 24.47 23.45 130.88
N ALA A 205 24.45 24.13 132.02
CA ALA A 205 25.08 25.42 132.31
C ALA A 205 26.62 25.41 132.25
N GLY A 206 27.18 26.56 131.90
CA GLY A 206 28.62 26.83 131.95
C GLY A 206 29.00 28.03 131.10
N ALA A 207 28.81 29.24 131.62
CA ALA A 207 29.27 30.48 131.02
C ALA A 207 30.81 30.52 131.00
N THR A 208 31.41 30.63 129.82
CA THR A 208 32.64 31.43 129.51
C THR A 208 33.03 31.26 128.03
N GLU A 209 33.24 32.41 127.34
CA GLU A 209 34.03 32.58 126.11
C GLU A 209 33.63 31.77 124.85
N ALA A 210 32.43 31.99 124.30
CA ALA A 210 32.11 31.62 122.92
C ALA A 210 32.38 32.80 121.96
N GLY A 211 33.63 32.96 121.54
CA GLY A 211 34.08 34.07 120.71
C GLY A 211 33.46 34.18 119.28
N PRO A 212 33.82 35.24 118.53
CA PRO A 212 33.35 35.56 117.16
C PRO A 212 33.55 34.45 116.10
N LEU A 213 34.34 33.43 116.41
CA LEU A 213 34.70 32.34 115.49
C LEU A 213 33.50 31.46 115.07
N ARG A 214 32.50 31.23 115.93
CA ARG A 214 31.36 30.33 115.60
C ARG A 214 30.37 30.94 114.59
N LYS A 215 30.08 32.24 114.68
CA LYS A 215 29.30 32.98 113.67
C LYS A 215 30.05 33.10 112.33
N SER A 216 31.38 33.12 112.35
CA SER A 216 32.20 33.17 111.13
C SER A 216 32.16 31.87 110.31
N SER A 217 32.07 30.71 110.96
CA SER A 217 32.06 29.39 110.31
C SER A 217 30.75 29.10 109.56
N LEU A 218 29.60 29.43 110.17
CA LEU A 218 28.28 29.37 109.52
C LEU A 218 28.22 30.32 108.31
N LYS A 219 28.73 31.56 108.46
CA LYS A 219 28.81 32.54 107.37
C LYS A 219 29.74 32.08 106.22
N LYS A 220 30.79 31.32 106.53
CA LYS A 220 31.70 30.71 105.54
C LYS A 220 31.07 29.50 104.83
N GLY A 221 30.23 28.73 105.53
CA GLY A 221 29.42 27.64 104.97
C GLY A 221 28.37 28.15 103.98
N GLY A 222 27.58 29.15 104.36
CA GLY A 222 26.59 29.78 103.49
C GLY A 222 27.20 30.37 102.21
N ARG A 223 28.35 31.06 102.31
CA ARG A 223 29.09 31.55 101.14
C ARG A 223 29.56 30.44 100.20
N LEU A 224 29.87 29.25 100.72
CA LEU A 224 30.27 28.10 99.90
C LEU A 224 29.07 27.53 99.14
N VAL A 225 27.91 27.41 99.79
CA VAL A 225 26.65 26.99 99.15
C VAL A 225 26.26 27.98 98.06
N GLU A 226 26.26 29.29 98.35
CA GLU A 226 25.96 30.35 97.40
C GLU A 226 26.91 30.34 96.18
N LYS A 227 28.21 30.10 96.39
CA LYS A 227 29.19 29.94 95.30
C LYS A 227 28.92 28.69 94.45
N ARG A 228 28.50 27.58 95.07
CA ARG A 228 28.15 26.33 94.35
C ARG A 228 26.82 26.50 93.60
N GLN A 229 25.88 27.24 94.17
CA GLN A 229 24.60 27.60 93.56
C GLN A 229 24.82 28.42 92.30
N ALA A 230 25.64 29.48 92.36
CA ALA A 230 25.98 30.30 91.20
C ALA A 230 26.61 29.46 90.07
N LYS A 231 27.55 28.56 90.39
CA LYS A 231 28.15 27.65 89.39
C LYS A 231 27.15 26.67 88.80
N PHE A 232 26.26 26.12 89.61
CA PHE A 232 25.19 25.25 89.11
C PHE A 232 24.28 26.00 88.14
N MET A 233 23.85 27.23 88.48
CA MET A 233 23.03 28.05 87.60
C MET A 233 23.73 28.39 86.27
N GLU A 234 25.04 28.64 86.29
CA GLU A 234 25.84 28.85 85.09
C GLU A 234 25.86 27.60 84.18
N HIS A 235 26.19 26.41 84.74
CA HIS A 235 26.19 25.17 83.96
C HIS A 235 24.79 24.77 83.49
N LYS A 236 23.75 25.04 84.28
CA LYS A 236 22.35 24.81 83.90
C LYS A 236 21.95 25.67 82.70
N LEU A 237 22.38 26.94 82.66
CA LEU A 237 22.16 27.82 81.52
C LEU A 237 22.91 27.33 80.27
N LYS A 238 24.18 26.93 80.41
CA LYS A 238 24.97 26.35 79.30
C LYS A 238 24.33 25.08 78.72
N CYS A 239 23.89 24.17 79.59
CA CYS A 239 23.15 22.97 79.22
C CYS A 239 21.84 23.32 78.48
N THR A 240 21.10 24.31 78.97
CA THR A 240 19.85 24.75 78.32
C THR A 240 20.10 25.32 76.93
N LYS A 241 21.14 26.15 76.76
CA LYS A 241 21.54 26.69 75.45
C LYS A 241 21.90 25.57 74.47
N ALA A 242 22.79 24.66 74.85
CA ALA A 242 23.17 23.55 73.98
C ALA A 242 22.02 22.58 73.68
N ARG A 243 21.08 22.39 74.61
CA ARG A 243 19.85 21.63 74.36
C ARG A 243 19.00 22.30 73.27
N ASN A 244 18.83 23.62 73.33
CA ASN A 244 18.07 24.34 72.32
C ASN A 244 18.74 24.26 70.95
N GLU A 245 20.06 24.45 70.87
CA GLU A 245 20.82 24.26 69.61
C GLU A 245 20.66 22.83 69.05
N TYR A 246 20.76 21.81 69.91
CA TYR A 246 20.54 20.43 69.51
C TYR A 246 19.11 20.21 68.96
N LEU A 247 18.08 20.77 69.61
CA LEU A 247 16.69 20.62 69.15
C LEU A 247 16.43 21.36 67.83
N LEU A 248 17.05 22.53 67.62
CA LEU A 248 16.97 23.27 66.35
C LEU A 248 17.68 22.51 65.22
N SER A 249 18.90 22.03 65.47
CA SER A 249 19.64 21.20 64.52
C SER A 249 18.87 19.91 64.19
N LEU A 250 18.26 19.25 65.20
CA LEU A 250 17.44 18.06 64.99
C LEU A 250 16.24 18.33 64.09
N ALA A 251 15.56 19.47 64.26
CA ALA A 251 14.46 19.88 63.39
C ALA A 251 14.95 20.13 61.95
N SER A 252 16.09 20.81 61.80
CA SER A 252 16.71 21.10 60.50
C SER A 252 17.09 19.81 59.75
N VAL A 253 17.74 18.87 60.43
CA VAL A 253 18.14 17.58 59.83
C VAL A 253 16.93 16.77 59.41
N ASN A 254 15.89 16.68 60.26
CA ASN A 254 14.69 15.95 59.91
C ASN A 254 13.96 16.57 58.70
N ALA A 255 13.95 17.90 58.59
CA ALA A 255 13.43 18.59 57.42
C ALA A 255 14.25 18.30 56.16
N ALA A 256 15.59 18.37 56.24
CA ALA A 256 16.49 18.06 55.12
C ALA A 256 16.37 16.61 54.65
N VAL A 257 16.38 15.64 55.58
CA VAL A 257 16.14 14.22 55.27
C VAL A 257 14.77 14.04 54.61
N SER A 258 13.72 14.65 55.16
CA SER A 258 12.39 14.54 54.57
C SER A 258 12.34 15.13 53.16
N ASN A 259 12.97 16.28 52.91
CA ASN A 259 13.00 16.91 51.59
C ASN A 259 13.73 16.02 50.58
N TYR A 260 14.89 15.50 50.95
CA TYR A 260 15.69 14.62 50.09
C TYR A 260 14.89 13.40 49.64
N TYR A 261 14.31 12.66 50.59
CA TYR A 261 13.62 11.41 50.28
C TYR A 261 12.23 11.58 49.65
N LEU A 262 11.56 12.72 49.85
CA LEU A 262 10.21 12.96 49.31
C LEU A 262 10.21 13.75 48.00
N HIS A 263 11.24 14.57 47.75
CA HIS A 263 11.26 15.49 46.62
C HIS A 263 12.54 15.31 45.80
N ASP A 264 13.72 15.55 46.39
CA ASP A 264 14.96 15.66 45.61
C ASP A 264 15.28 14.36 44.84
N VAL A 265 15.08 13.19 45.47
CA VAL A 265 15.27 11.88 44.81
C VAL A 265 14.32 11.70 43.61
N LEU A 266 13.07 12.15 43.71
CA LEU A 266 12.11 12.04 42.60
C LEU A 266 12.50 12.95 41.44
N ASP A 267 12.85 14.19 41.73
CA ASP A 267 13.27 15.18 40.73
C ASP A 267 14.57 14.73 40.01
N LEU A 268 15.48 14.07 40.73
CA LEU A 268 16.69 13.46 40.15
C LEU A 268 16.36 12.33 39.16
N MET A 269 15.37 11.49 39.46
CA MET A 269 14.93 10.43 38.55
C MET A 269 14.35 11.03 37.26
N ASP A 270 13.53 12.08 37.38
CA ASP A 270 12.98 12.79 36.21
C ASP A 270 14.09 13.46 35.37
N CYS A 271 15.12 14.01 36.01
CA CYS A 271 16.29 14.57 35.32
C CYS A 271 17.06 13.50 34.53
N CYS A 272 17.21 12.29 35.08
CA CYS A 272 17.80 11.14 34.38
C CYS A 272 17.00 10.72 33.14
N ASP A 273 15.67 10.79 33.22
CA ASP A 273 14.76 10.24 32.20
C ASP A 273 14.34 11.28 31.15
N THR A 274 14.83 12.51 31.30
CA THR A 274 14.45 13.65 30.48
C THR A 274 14.63 13.35 28.99
N GLY A 275 13.51 13.24 28.28
CA GLY A 275 13.45 13.04 26.83
C GLY A 275 13.70 11.61 26.34
N PHE A 276 14.12 10.67 27.19
CA PHE A 276 14.46 9.30 26.77
C PHE A 276 13.28 8.57 26.09
N HIS A 277 12.14 8.47 26.78
CA HIS A 277 10.96 7.77 26.25
C HIS A 277 10.41 8.41 24.97
N LEU A 278 10.44 9.74 24.91
CA LEU A 278 9.99 10.48 23.73
C LEU A 278 10.91 10.20 22.52
N ALA A 279 12.22 10.26 22.72
CA ALA A 279 13.21 10.03 21.67
C ALA A 279 13.15 8.58 21.16
N LEU A 280 13.11 7.60 22.06
CA LEU A 280 12.96 6.18 21.73
C LEU A 280 11.64 5.93 21.00
N GLY A 281 10.52 6.46 21.51
CA GLY A 281 9.21 6.34 20.86
C GLY A 281 9.21 6.94 19.45
N GLN A 282 9.94 8.03 19.21
CA GLN A 282 10.09 8.60 17.86
C GLN A 282 10.90 7.69 16.91
N VAL A 283 11.94 6.99 17.40
CA VAL A 283 12.67 6.00 16.59
C VAL A 283 11.72 4.86 16.21
N LEU A 284 11.01 4.29 17.19
CA LEU A 284 10.12 3.15 16.96
C LEU A 284 8.96 3.50 16.03
N ARG A 285 8.38 4.71 16.15
CA ARG A 285 7.38 5.18 15.17
C ARG A 285 7.96 5.33 13.77
N SER A 286 9.21 5.78 13.64
CA SER A 286 9.89 5.90 12.34
C SER A 286 10.15 4.52 11.72
N TYR A 287 10.51 3.53 12.54
CA TYR A 287 10.59 2.12 12.14
C TYR A 287 9.23 1.61 11.63
N THR A 288 8.16 1.75 12.42
CA THR A 288 6.82 1.32 12.02
C THR A 288 6.35 2.02 10.74
N ALA A 289 6.65 3.31 10.58
CA ALA A 289 6.31 4.06 9.38
C ALA A 289 7.11 3.59 8.14
N ALA A 290 8.36 3.16 8.31
CA ALA A 290 9.14 2.59 7.23
C ALA A 290 8.58 1.25 6.76
N GLU A 291 8.29 0.34 7.68
CA GLU A 291 7.64 -0.96 7.40
C GLU A 291 6.26 -0.77 6.74
N SER A 292 5.45 0.15 7.26
CA SER A 292 4.11 0.43 6.71
C SER A 292 4.16 0.95 5.27
N ARG A 293 5.20 1.70 4.89
CA ARG A 293 5.39 2.18 3.50
C ARG A 293 5.70 1.02 2.55
N THR A 294 6.60 0.12 2.95
CA THR A 294 6.92 -1.09 2.17
C THR A 294 5.68 -1.96 2.00
N GLN A 295 4.89 -2.15 3.07
CA GLN A 295 3.63 -2.89 2.99
C GLN A 295 2.61 -2.22 2.06
N ALA A 296 2.43 -0.89 2.16
CA ALA A 296 1.48 -0.17 1.32
C ALA A 296 1.83 -0.30 -0.18
N SER A 297 3.12 -0.25 -0.51
CA SER A 297 3.55 -0.44 -1.90
C SER A 297 3.41 -1.90 -2.37
N GLN A 298 3.63 -2.87 -1.49
CA GLN A 298 3.31 -4.27 -1.81
C GLN A 298 1.84 -4.43 -2.19
N VAL A 299 0.92 -3.86 -1.40
CA VAL A 299 -0.53 -3.87 -1.69
C VAL A 299 -0.84 -3.16 -3.00
N GLN A 300 -0.24 -1.99 -3.25
CA GLN A 300 -0.42 -1.27 -4.51
C GLN A 300 0.00 -2.11 -5.73
N GLY A 301 1.13 -2.80 -5.62
CA GLY A 301 1.64 -3.62 -6.70
C GLY A 301 0.84 -4.90 -6.94
N LEU A 302 0.25 -5.49 -5.89
CA LEU A 302 -0.74 -6.56 -6.03
C LEU A 302 -2.01 -6.05 -6.73
N GLY A 303 -2.50 -4.87 -6.40
CA GLY A 303 -3.62 -4.24 -7.10
C GLY A 303 -3.34 -4.04 -8.60
N SER A 304 -2.10 -3.67 -8.97
CA SER A 304 -1.71 -3.57 -10.39
C SER A 304 -1.74 -4.93 -11.11
N LEU A 305 -1.43 -6.02 -10.42
CA LEU A 305 -1.51 -7.37 -10.97
C LEU A 305 -2.97 -7.83 -11.11
N GLU A 306 -3.82 -7.55 -10.13
CA GLU A 306 -5.26 -7.80 -10.20
C GLU A 306 -5.86 -7.07 -11.40
N GLU A 307 -5.54 -5.79 -11.61
CA GLU A 307 -5.97 -5.04 -12.80
C GLU A 307 -5.51 -5.70 -14.11
N ALA A 308 -4.29 -6.23 -14.16
CA ALA A 308 -3.79 -6.93 -15.34
C ALA A 308 -4.51 -8.27 -15.57
N VAL A 309 -4.91 -8.98 -14.51
CA VAL A 309 -5.68 -10.23 -14.58
C VAL A 309 -7.10 -9.95 -15.07
N GLU A 310 -7.76 -8.91 -14.56
CA GLU A 310 -9.08 -8.47 -15.02
C GLU A 310 -9.05 -7.99 -16.49
N ALA A 311 -7.90 -7.50 -16.96
CA ALA A 311 -7.66 -7.10 -18.34
C ALA A 311 -7.30 -8.26 -19.29
N LEU A 312 -7.42 -9.52 -18.86
CA LEU A 312 -7.24 -10.66 -19.76
C LEU A 312 -8.30 -10.67 -20.87
N ASP A 313 -7.87 -10.62 -22.13
CA ASP A 313 -8.74 -10.45 -23.30
C ASP A 313 -8.47 -11.52 -24.37
N PRO A 314 -9.01 -12.75 -24.21
CA PRO A 314 -8.88 -13.80 -25.21
C PRO A 314 -9.32 -13.42 -26.64
N PRO A 315 -10.46 -12.72 -26.88
CA PRO A 315 -10.83 -12.32 -28.23
C PRO A 315 -9.90 -11.24 -28.81
N GLY A 316 -9.44 -10.27 -28.01
CA GLY A 316 -8.45 -9.28 -28.45
C GLY A 316 -7.09 -9.90 -28.77
N ASP A 317 -6.64 -10.84 -27.96
CA ASP A 317 -5.42 -11.61 -28.21
C ASP A 317 -5.49 -12.39 -29.52
N LYS A 318 -6.63 -13.04 -29.79
CA LYS A 318 -6.89 -13.73 -31.06
C LYS A 318 -6.80 -12.76 -32.24
N ALA A 319 -7.45 -11.59 -32.14
CA ALA A 319 -7.43 -10.59 -33.20
C ALA A 319 -5.99 -10.09 -33.48
N LYS A 320 -5.23 -9.81 -32.42
CA LYS A 320 -3.82 -9.43 -32.51
C LYS A 320 -2.96 -10.51 -33.17
N VAL A 321 -3.15 -11.78 -32.83
CA VAL A 321 -2.39 -12.88 -33.48
C VAL A 321 -2.68 -12.93 -34.98
N LEU A 322 -3.94 -12.78 -35.38
CA LEU A 322 -4.34 -12.74 -36.79
C LEU A 322 -3.78 -11.52 -37.51
N GLU A 323 -3.74 -10.36 -36.86
CA GLU A 323 -3.18 -9.11 -37.39
C GLU A 323 -1.66 -9.21 -37.59
N VAL A 324 -0.92 -9.65 -36.56
CA VAL A 324 0.55 -9.79 -36.62
C VAL A 324 0.98 -10.79 -37.69
N HIS A 325 0.17 -11.83 -37.93
CA HIS A 325 0.42 -12.85 -38.94
C HIS A 325 -0.54 -12.73 -40.13
N ALA A 326 -0.98 -11.52 -40.48
CA ALA A 326 -1.99 -11.29 -41.51
C ALA A 326 -1.62 -11.92 -42.86
N THR A 327 -0.34 -11.95 -43.24
CA THR A 327 0.12 -12.59 -44.48
C THR A 327 -0.06 -14.12 -44.51
N VAL A 328 -0.16 -14.76 -43.34
CA VAL A 328 -0.37 -16.20 -43.19
C VAL A 328 -1.87 -16.52 -43.17
N PHE A 329 -2.67 -15.67 -42.52
CA PHE A 329 -4.10 -15.92 -42.30
C PHE A 329 -5.03 -15.18 -43.27
N CYS A 330 -4.51 -14.32 -44.16
CA CYS A 330 -5.33 -13.64 -45.16
C CYS A 330 -5.93 -14.67 -46.15
N PRO A 331 -7.22 -14.56 -46.49
CA PRO A 331 -7.83 -15.44 -47.48
C PRO A 331 -7.10 -15.35 -48.83
N PRO A 332 -6.85 -16.48 -49.53
CA PRO A 332 -6.31 -16.45 -50.89
C PRO A 332 -7.31 -15.81 -51.86
N LEU A 333 -6.82 -15.41 -53.04
CA LEU A 333 -7.69 -14.97 -54.13
C LEU A 333 -8.68 -16.07 -54.50
N ARG A 334 -9.91 -15.66 -54.85
CA ARG A 334 -10.92 -16.59 -55.34
C ARG A 334 -10.44 -17.22 -56.65
N PHE A 335 -10.82 -18.47 -56.87
CA PHE A 335 -10.60 -19.12 -58.15
C PHE A 335 -11.63 -18.61 -59.16
N ASP A 336 -11.15 -18.04 -60.26
CA ASP A 336 -11.99 -17.57 -61.35
C ASP A 336 -12.18 -18.66 -62.42
N TYR A 337 -13.32 -18.63 -63.13
CA TYR A 337 -13.52 -19.46 -64.32
C TYR A 337 -12.52 -19.04 -65.41
N HIS A 338 -11.84 -20.02 -66.01
CA HIS A 338 -10.88 -19.81 -67.09
C HIS A 338 -11.46 -20.37 -68.40
N PRO A 339 -11.92 -19.52 -69.34
CA PRO A 339 -12.49 -19.96 -70.60
C PRO A 339 -11.49 -20.80 -71.41
N HIS A 340 -11.93 -21.96 -71.88
CA HIS A 340 -11.16 -22.77 -72.82
C HIS A 340 -11.46 -22.31 -74.25
N ASP A 341 -10.43 -22.02 -75.05
CA ASP A 341 -10.55 -21.60 -76.46
C ASP A 341 -11.54 -20.45 -76.75
N GLY A 342 -11.74 -19.55 -75.77
CA GLY A 342 -12.59 -18.37 -75.93
C GLY A 342 -14.08 -18.63 -75.71
N ASP A 343 -14.43 -19.67 -74.95
CA ASP A 343 -15.81 -19.93 -74.50
C ASP A 343 -16.43 -18.68 -73.85
N GLU A 344 -17.55 -18.22 -74.40
CA GLU A 344 -18.29 -17.04 -73.91
C GLU A 344 -19.29 -17.40 -72.80
N VAL A 345 -19.49 -18.70 -72.51
CA VAL A 345 -20.45 -19.18 -71.52
C VAL A 345 -19.78 -19.38 -70.16
N ALA A 346 -20.03 -18.44 -69.23
CA ALA A 346 -19.52 -18.48 -67.85
C ALA A 346 -20.61 -18.83 -66.80
N GLU A 347 -21.80 -19.21 -67.25
CA GLU A 347 -22.97 -19.49 -66.40
C GLU A 347 -23.51 -20.90 -66.67
N ILE A 348 -24.25 -21.45 -65.71
CA ILE A 348 -24.86 -22.78 -65.85
C ILE A 348 -26.05 -22.68 -66.81
N CYS A 349 -25.90 -23.24 -68.02
CA CYS A 349 -26.98 -23.35 -69.00
C CYS A 349 -27.82 -24.60 -68.75
N VAL A 350 -29.15 -24.43 -68.63
CA VAL A 350 -30.11 -25.53 -68.48
C VAL A 350 -30.96 -25.62 -69.74
N GLU A 351 -30.41 -26.30 -70.76
CA GLU A 351 -31.14 -26.62 -71.98
C GLU A 351 -32.24 -27.66 -71.70
N MET A 352 -33.29 -27.69 -72.53
CA MET A 352 -34.44 -28.57 -72.33
C MET A 352 -34.03 -30.06 -72.27
N GLU A 353 -33.00 -30.43 -73.03
CA GLU A 353 -32.42 -31.78 -73.10
C GLU A 353 -31.62 -32.15 -71.83
N LEU A 354 -31.02 -31.16 -71.15
CA LEU A 354 -30.23 -31.35 -69.92
C LEU A 354 -31.05 -31.14 -68.65
N ARG A 355 -32.28 -30.62 -68.78
CA ARG A 355 -33.18 -30.28 -67.67
C ARG A 355 -33.48 -31.48 -66.77
N ASP A 356 -33.71 -32.63 -67.37
CA ASP A 356 -34.07 -33.86 -66.66
C ASP A 356 -32.86 -34.52 -65.97
N GLU A 357 -31.63 -34.04 -66.22
CA GLU A 357 -30.41 -34.43 -65.49
C GLU A 357 -30.02 -33.41 -64.42
N ILE A 358 -30.09 -32.11 -64.72
CA ILE A 358 -29.65 -31.03 -63.83
C ILE A 358 -30.62 -30.79 -62.68
N LEU A 359 -31.94 -30.81 -62.92
CA LEU A 359 -32.93 -30.55 -61.85
C LEU A 359 -32.94 -31.63 -60.76
N PRO A 360 -32.94 -32.95 -61.08
CA PRO A 360 -32.83 -33.97 -60.05
C PRO A 360 -31.51 -33.92 -59.30
N ARG A 361 -30.40 -33.56 -59.98
CA ARG A 361 -29.10 -33.34 -59.34
C ARG A 361 -29.14 -32.19 -58.34
N ALA A 362 -29.75 -31.06 -58.69
CA ALA A 362 -29.92 -29.92 -57.79
C ALA A 362 -30.80 -30.27 -56.58
N GLN A 363 -31.91 -31.00 -56.80
CA GLN A 363 -32.78 -31.50 -55.72
C GLN A 363 -32.05 -32.50 -54.81
N ASN A 364 -31.20 -33.37 -55.37
CA ASN A 364 -30.37 -34.29 -54.59
C ASN A 364 -29.33 -33.53 -53.74
N ILE A 365 -28.68 -32.51 -54.30
CA ILE A 365 -27.71 -31.68 -53.58
C ILE A 365 -28.41 -30.90 -52.47
N GLN A 366 -29.58 -30.30 -52.73
CA GLN A 366 -30.35 -29.57 -51.73
C GLN A 366 -30.80 -30.48 -50.58
N SER A 367 -31.38 -31.65 -50.87
CA SER A 367 -31.80 -32.60 -49.82
C SER A 367 -30.62 -33.14 -49.00
N ARG A 368 -29.45 -33.35 -49.62
CA ARG A 368 -28.22 -33.70 -48.92
C ARG A 368 -27.75 -32.55 -48.01
N LEU A 369 -27.83 -31.32 -48.48
CA LEU A 369 -27.48 -30.14 -47.69
C LEU A 369 -28.40 -29.95 -46.50
N ASP A 370 -29.71 -30.08 -46.68
CA ASP A 370 -30.69 -29.93 -45.60
C ASP A 370 -30.42 -30.97 -44.50
N ARG A 371 -30.23 -32.25 -44.88
CA ARG A 371 -29.85 -33.31 -43.95
C ARG A 371 -28.54 -33.00 -43.23
N GLN A 372 -27.53 -32.57 -43.97
CA GLN A 372 -26.21 -32.29 -43.41
C GLN A 372 -26.20 -31.04 -42.51
N THR A 373 -27.05 -30.07 -42.79
CA THR A 373 -27.22 -28.87 -41.96
C THR A 373 -27.80 -29.24 -40.60
N ILE A 374 -28.82 -30.11 -40.58
CA ILE A 374 -29.40 -30.64 -39.33
C ILE A 374 -28.34 -31.42 -38.53
N GLU A 375 -27.62 -32.35 -39.16
CA GLU A 375 -26.54 -33.11 -38.53
C GLU A 375 -25.45 -32.19 -37.95
N THR A 376 -25.07 -31.14 -38.69
CA THR A 376 -24.05 -30.16 -38.23
C THR A 376 -24.55 -29.31 -37.06
N GLU A 377 -25.84 -28.95 -37.04
CA GLU A 377 -26.45 -28.21 -35.93
C GLU A 377 -26.50 -29.05 -34.64
N GLU A 378 -26.84 -30.33 -34.75
CA GLU A 378 -26.84 -31.27 -33.61
C GLU A 378 -25.42 -31.45 -33.04
N VAL A 379 -24.42 -31.64 -33.90
CA VAL A 379 -23.01 -31.70 -33.50
C VAL A 379 -22.57 -30.41 -32.82
N ASN A 380 -22.98 -29.24 -33.32
CA ASN A 380 -22.68 -27.94 -32.71
C ASN A 380 -23.34 -27.75 -31.34
N LYS A 381 -24.53 -28.29 -31.10
CA LYS A 381 -25.17 -28.27 -29.77
C LYS A 381 -24.37 -29.09 -28.76
N THR A 382 -23.97 -30.31 -29.14
CA THR A 382 -23.09 -31.16 -28.32
C THR A 382 -21.77 -30.45 -28.05
N LEU A 383 -21.16 -29.84 -29.08
CA LEU A 383 -19.90 -29.10 -28.94
C LEU A 383 -20.01 -27.96 -27.91
N LYS A 384 -21.07 -27.15 -27.98
CA LYS A 384 -21.32 -26.06 -27.03
C LYS A 384 -21.55 -26.56 -25.61
N ALA A 385 -22.31 -27.65 -25.44
CA ALA A 385 -22.55 -28.25 -24.14
C ALA A 385 -21.26 -28.81 -23.52
N THR A 386 -20.42 -29.48 -24.32
CA THR A 386 -19.12 -29.97 -23.87
C THR A 386 -18.17 -28.82 -23.53
N LEU A 387 -18.15 -27.73 -24.32
CA LEU A 387 -17.36 -26.55 -24.01
C LEU A 387 -17.77 -25.91 -22.69
N GLN A 388 -19.08 -25.77 -22.46
CA GLN A 388 -19.62 -25.23 -21.22
C GLN A 388 -19.19 -26.06 -20.01
N ALA A 389 -19.32 -27.39 -20.10
CA ALA A 389 -18.89 -28.30 -19.03
C ALA A 389 -17.37 -28.21 -18.75
N LEU A 390 -16.55 -28.04 -19.79
CA LEU A 390 -15.10 -27.82 -19.63
C LEU A 390 -14.80 -26.50 -18.91
N LEU A 391 -15.47 -25.41 -19.29
CA LEU A 391 -15.26 -24.11 -18.67
C LEU A 391 -15.68 -24.09 -17.20
N GLU A 392 -16.76 -24.80 -16.84
CA GLU A 392 -17.20 -24.95 -15.44
C GLU A 392 -16.16 -25.69 -14.58
N VAL A 393 -15.53 -26.74 -15.13
CA VAL A 393 -14.46 -27.47 -14.45
C VAL A 393 -13.19 -26.62 -14.30
N VAL A 394 -12.88 -25.76 -15.28
CA VAL A 394 -11.71 -24.85 -15.21
C VAL A 394 -11.96 -23.67 -14.27
N ALA A 395 -13.20 -23.20 -14.17
CA ALA A 395 -13.59 -22.08 -13.32
C ALA A 395 -13.84 -22.48 -11.85
N SER A 396 -13.87 -23.78 -11.53
CA SER A 396 -14.03 -24.22 -10.14
C SER A 396 -12.76 -23.91 -9.34
N ASP A 397 -12.91 -23.09 -8.30
CA ASP A 397 -11.81 -22.65 -7.43
C ASP A 397 -11.33 -23.80 -6.53
N ASP A 398 -10.06 -24.18 -6.63
CA ASP A 398 -9.42 -25.12 -5.68
C ASP A 398 -9.07 -24.34 -4.40
N GLY A 399 -10.10 -23.97 -3.63
CA GLY A 399 -10.00 -23.22 -2.37
C GLY A 399 -9.18 -23.89 -1.26
N ASP A 400 -8.74 -25.15 -1.46
CA ASP A 400 -7.97 -25.93 -0.49
C ASP A 400 -6.55 -25.37 -0.21
N VAL A 401 -6.01 -24.47 -1.06
CA VAL A 401 -4.66 -23.93 -0.90
C VAL A 401 -4.60 -22.71 0.04
N LEU A 402 -5.70 -21.98 0.23
CA LEU A 402 -5.72 -20.80 1.10
C LEU A 402 -5.92 -21.16 2.58
N ASP A 403 -6.53 -22.31 2.88
CA ASP A 403 -6.75 -22.79 4.25
C ASP A 403 -5.45 -23.26 4.95
N SER A 404 -4.35 -23.47 4.20
CA SER A 404 -3.05 -23.83 4.77
C SER A 404 -2.41 -22.69 5.58
N PHE A 405 -2.80 -21.44 5.32
CA PHE A 405 -2.34 -20.27 6.10
C PHE A 405 -3.11 -20.08 7.42
N GLN A 406 -4.28 -20.70 7.59
CA GLN A 406 -5.12 -20.53 8.78
C GLN A 406 -4.79 -21.54 9.91
N THR A 407 -4.07 -22.62 9.63
CA THR A 407 -3.84 -23.73 10.59
C THR A 407 -2.60 -23.56 11.49
N SER A 408 -1.92 -22.42 11.47
CA SER A 408 -0.71 -22.22 12.29
C SER A 408 -0.86 -21.17 13.40
N PRO A 409 -1.63 -21.43 14.47
CA PRO A 409 -1.26 -20.97 15.79
C PRO A 409 -0.43 -22.07 16.47
N SER A 410 0.84 -21.76 16.72
CA SER A 410 1.70 -22.41 17.71
C SER A 410 2.56 -23.58 17.25
N THR A 411 3.79 -23.51 17.74
CA THR A 411 4.91 -24.43 17.61
C THR A 411 4.58 -25.85 18.05
N GLU A 412 4.36 -26.78 17.13
CA GLU A 412 4.84 -28.18 17.24
C GLU A 412 4.44 -29.03 16.04
N SER A 413 5.26 -30.07 15.80
CA SER A 413 5.06 -31.19 14.85
C SER A 413 5.36 -30.95 13.38
N LEU A 414 6.65 -31.10 13.07
CA LEU A 414 7.06 -31.87 11.89
C LEU A 414 6.51 -33.31 12.03
N LYS A 415 5.35 -33.58 11.44
CA LYS A 415 4.89 -34.95 11.16
C LYS A 415 4.81 -35.16 9.66
N SER A 416 5.87 -35.82 9.18
CA SER A 416 5.81 -37.00 8.33
C SER A 416 4.81 -36.99 7.17
N THR A 417 5.37 -36.79 5.99
CA THR A 417 4.96 -37.34 4.71
C THR A 417 4.25 -38.70 4.83
N SER A 418 2.92 -38.71 4.78
CA SER A 418 2.19 -39.90 4.38
C SER A 418 0.85 -39.52 3.74
N SER A 419 0.83 -39.58 2.40
CA SER A 419 -0.35 -39.72 1.55
C SER A 419 -1.49 -38.73 1.81
N ASP A 420 -1.32 -37.55 1.22
CA ASP A 420 -2.37 -36.55 1.07
C ASP A 420 -3.50 -37.10 0.16
N PRO A 421 -4.74 -37.33 0.67
CA PRO A 421 -5.85 -37.82 -0.14
C PRO A 421 -6.23 -36.86 -1.28
N GLY A 422 -5.89 -35.58 -1.18
CA GLY A 422 -6.09 -34.56 -2.22
C GLY A 422 -5.32 -34.83 -3.51
N SER A 423 -4.08 -35.34 -3.43
CA SER A 423 -3.24 -35.61 -4.62
C SER A 423 -3.81 -36.67 -5.56
N ARG A 424 -4.42 -37.73 -4.98
CA ARG A 424 -5.07 -38.81 -5.75
C ARG A 424 -6.39 -38.36 -6.35
N GLN A 425 -7.12 -37.47 -5.68
CA GLN A 425 -8.38 -36.92 -6.15
C GLN A 425 -8.16 -35.88 -7.26
N ALA A 426 -7.15 -35.02 -7.15
CA ALA A 426 -6.73 -34.09 -8.18
C ALA A 426 -6.27 -34.81 -9.47
N GLY A 427 -5.50 -35.90 -9.35
CA GLY A 427 -5.10 -36.72 -10.49
C GLY A 427 -6.28 -37.35 -11.25
N ARG A 428 -7.32 -37.80 -10.53
CA ARG A 428 -8.56 -38.31 -11.14
C ARG A 428 -9.37 -37.21 -11.83
N ARG A 429 -9.54 -36.05 -11.19
CA ARG A 429 -10.22 -34.88 -11.79
C ARG A 429 -9.51 -34.43 -13.07
N ARG A 430 -8.19 -34.34 -13.05
CA ARG A 430 -7.37 -34.00 -14.23
C ARG A 430 -7.50 -35.03 -15.36
N GLY A 431 -7.55 -36.33 -15.04
CA GLY A 431 -7.80 -37.38 -16.04
C GLY A 431 -9.16 -37.23 -16.71
N GLN A 432 -10.21 -36.99 -15.92
CA GLN A 432 -11.57 -36.77 -16.42
C GLN A 432 -11.69 -35.50 -17.29
N GLN A 433 -10.98 -34.43 -16.92
CA GLN A 433 -10.88 -33.21 -17.73
C GLN A 433 -10.27 -33.51 -19.11
N GLN A 434 -9.16 -34.25 -19.15
CA GLN A 434 -8.48 -34.60 -20.42
C GLN A 434 -9.34 -35.46 -21.34
N GLU A 435 -10.11 -36.39 -20.78
CA GLU A 435 -11.08 -37.19 -21.55
C GLU A 435 -12.16 -36.29 -22.17
N THR A 436 -12.66 -35.31 -21.39
CA THR A 436 -13.66 -34.35 -21.85
C THR A 436 -13.11 -33.39 -22.91
N GLU A 437 -11.85 -32.96 -22.79
CA GLU A 437 -11.13 -32.18 -23.83
C GLU A 437 -10.96 -32.97 -25.12
N THR A 438 -10.59 -34.25 -25.01
CA THR A 438 -10.44 -35.16 -26.15
C THR A 438 -11.77 -35.34 -26.87
N PHE A 439 -12.86 -35.48 -26.11
CA PHE A 439 -14.21 -35.55 -26.66
C PHE A 439 -14.60 -34.24 -27.36
N TYR A 440 -14.36 -33.08 -26.73
CA TYR A 440 -14.60 -31.75 -27.32
C TYR A 440 -13.90 -31.58 -28.68
N LEU A 441 -12.61 -31.94 -28.77
CA LEU A 441 -11.84 -31.87 -30.01
C LEU A 441 -12.37 -32.84 -31.08
N THR A 442 -12.81 -34.03 -30.68
CA THR A 442 -13.37 -35.04 -31.59
C THR A 442 -14.69 -34.56 -32.19
N VAL A 443 -15.60 -34.03 -31.37
CA VAL A 443 -16.87 -33.44 -31.80
C VAL A 443 -16.63 -32.18 -32.64
N GLY A 444 -15.69 -31.32 -32.24
CA GLY A 444 -15.33 -30.11 -32.97
C GLY A 444 -14.81 -30.41 -34.38
N ARG A 445 -13.98 -31.44 -34.52
CA ARG A 445 -13.52 -31.93 -35.82
C ARG A 445 -14.69 -32.38 -36.70
N ALA A 446 -15.64 -33.14 -36.13
CA ALA A 446 -16.83 -33.57 -36.87
C ALA A 446 -17.69 -32.38 -37.32
N GLY A 447 -17.86 -31.36 -36.47
CA GLY A 447 -18.59 -30.14 -36.79
C GLY A 447 -17.92 -29.31 -37.90
N LEU A 448 -16.59 -29.13 -37.83
CA LEU A 448 -15.82 -28.41 -38.86
C LEU A 448 -15.86 -29.13 -40.22
N VAL A 449 -15.70 -30.46 -40.24
CA VAL A 449 -15.76 -31.26 -41.48
C VAL A 449 -17.19 -31.27 -42.04
N GLY A 450 -18.20 -31.33 -41.18
CA GLY A 450 -19.61 -31.20 -41.54
C GLY A 450 -19.93 -29.84 -42.17
N GLY A 451 -19.45 -28.75 -41.57
CA GLY A 451 -19.60 -27.39 -42.10
C GLY A 451 -18.95 -27.19 -43.46
N THR A 452 -17.71 -27.66 -43.64
CA THR A 452 -17.00 -27.57 -44.93
C THR A 452 -17.74 -28.31 -46.05
N ARG A 453 -18.18 -29.55 -45.79
CA ARG A 453 -18.94 -30.34 -46.76
C ARG A 453 -20.31 -29.73 -47.05
N GLY A 454 -20.96 -29.09 -46.06
CA GLY A 454 -22.23 -28.38 -46.23
C GLY A 454 -22.07 -27.11 -47.06
N GLY A 455 -20.97 -26.36 -46.86
CA GLY A 455 -20.62 -25.21 -47.69
C GLY A 455 -20.36 -25.58 -49.15
N ILE A 456 -19.70 -26.72 -49.40
CA ILE A 456 -19.49 -27.26 -50.77
C ILE A 456 -20.84 -27.60 -51.42
N ALA A 457 -21.69 -28.37 -50.74
CA ALA A 457 -23.01 -28.72 -51.25
C ALA A 457 -23.90 -27.48 -51.48
N GLY A 458 -23.76 -26.44 -50.65
CA GLY A 458 -24.54 -25.21 -50.76
C GLY A 458 -24.12 -24.32 -51.91
N ALA A 459 -22.82 -24.25 -52.17
CA ALA A 459 -22.28 -23.59 -53.36
C ALA A 459 -22.73 -24.31 -54.65
N GLU A 460 -22.71 -25.66 -54.67
CA GLU A 460 -23.15 -26.46 -55.82
C GLU A 460 -24.67 -26.32 -56.08
N GLY A 461 -25.49 -26.35 -55.02
CA GLY A 461 -26.95 -26.19 -55.12
C GLY A 461 -27.36 -24.77 -55.51
N GLY A 462 -26.71 -23.74 -54.94
CA GLY A 462 -26.96 -22.33 -55.26
C GLY A 462 -26.55 -21.94 -56.69
N ALA A 463 -25.48 -22.54 -57.21
CA ALA A 463 -25.08 -22.36 -58.60
C ALA A 463 -26.10 -22.98 -59.57
N GLN A 464 -26.62 -24.17 -59.28
CA GLN A 464 -27.61 -24.86 -60.11
C GLN A 464 -29.02 -24.26 -60.02
N ALA A 465 -29.33 -23.51 -58.96
CA ALA A 465 -30.62 -22.83 -58.75
C ALA A 465 -30.75 -21.46 -59.46
N ARG A 466 -29.71 -20.98 -60.15
CA ARG A 466 -29.72 -19.74 -60.95
C ARG A 466 -29.63 -19.99 -62.48
N PRO A 467 -30.56 -20.73 -63.10
CA PRO A 467 -30.58 -20.85 -64.56
C PRO A 467 -31.08 -19.55 -65.22
N ALA A 468 -30.28 -18.98 -66.12
CA ALA A 468 -30.74 -17.94 -67.04
C ALA A 468 -31.58 -18.59 -68.17
N PRO A 469 -32.74 -18.03 -68.56
CA PRO A 469 -33.50 -18.53 -69.70
C PRO A 469 -32.77 -18.26 -71.01
N ILE A 470 -32.67 -19.28 -71.86
CA ILE A 470 -31.98 -19.24 -73.15
C ILE A 470 -32.71 -18.27 -74.10
N HIS A 471 -32.01 -17.21 -74.50
CA HIS A 471 -32.31 -16.45 -75.71
C HIS A 471 -31.01 -16.32 -76.54
N CYS A 472 -30.56 -17.44 -77.10
CA CYS A 472 -29.60 -17.42 -78.21
C CYS A 472 -30.34 -17.00 -79.48
N ARG A 473 -30.29 -15.72 -79.84
CA ARG A 473 -30.62 -15.26 -81.20
C ARG A 473 -29.32 -14.94 -81.94
N THR A 474 -28.95 -15.87 -82.81
CA THR A 474 -28.00 -15.71 -83.90
C THR A 474 -28.33 -14.46 -84.73
N GLN A 475 -27.41 -13.50 -84.81
CA GLN A 475 -27.28 -12.62 -85.98
C GLN A 475 -25.80 -12.41 -86.30
N TYR A 476 -25.35 -13.16 -87.31
CA TYR A 476 -24.18 -12.86 -88.11
C TYR A 476 -24.34 -11.48 -88.76
N THR A 477 -23.44 -10.53 -88.49
CA THR A 477 -22.91 -9.65 -89.55
C THR A 477 -21.43 -9.40 -89.32
N GLN A 478 -20.65 -9.71 -90.36
CA GLN A 478 -19.24 -9.40 -90.48
C GLN A 478 -18.96 -7.90 -90.29
N ARG A 479 -17.93 -7.54 -89.52
CA ARG A 479 -17.10 -6.36 -89.80
C ARG A 479 -15.70 -6.49 -89.19
N LYS A 480 -14.75 -6.68 -90.11
CA LYS A 480 -13.30 -6.50 -90.09
C LYS A 480 -12.73 -5.80 -88.84
N PHE A 481 -11.79 -6.48 -88.16
CA PHE A 481 -10.87 -5.90 -87.18
C PHE A 481 -9.93 -4.89 -87.86
N GLN A 482 -10.17 -3.60 -87.63
CA GLN A 482 -9.14 -2.57 -87.73
C GLN A 482 -8.75 -2.15 -86.30
N LYS A 483 -7.46 -2.27 -85.97
CA LYS A 483 -6.87 -1.77 -84.72
C LYS A 483 -7.06 -0.25 -84.64
N SER A 484 -8.04 0.18 -83.87
CA SER A 484 -8.26 1.56 -83.48
C SER A 484 -8.22 1.64 -81.96
N ARG A 485 -7.19 2.30 -81.41
CA ARG A 485 -7.16 2.68 -79.99
C ARG A 485 -8.32 3.63 -79.73
N HIS A 486 -9.31 3.19 -78.94
CA HIS A 486 -10.31 4.12 -78.41
C HIS A 486 -9.68 5.01 -77.34
N PRO A 487 -9.86 6.35 -77.40
CA PRO A 487 -9.52 7.22 -76.30
C PRO A 487 -10.44 6.93 -75.12
N ARG A 488 -9.88 6.98 -73.91
CA ARG A 488 -10.66 6.88 -72.67
C ARG A 488 -11.79 7.94 -72.69
N PRO A 489 -13.01 7.64 -72.22
CA PRO A 489 -14.02 8.67 -72.08
C PRO A 489 -13.55 9.69 -71.04
N SER A 490 -13.32 10.94 -71.46
CA SER A 490 -13.19 12.05 -70.52
C SER A 490 -14.57 12.29 -69.91
N SER A 491 -14.73 12.00 -68.62
CA SER A 491 -15.90 12.46 -67.87
C SER A 491 -15.83 14.00 -67.80
N GLN A 492 -16.58 14.69 -68.66
CA GLN A 492 -16.80 16.12 -68.53
C GLN A 492 -17.71 16.36 -67.31
N TYR A 493 -17.09 16.61 -66.16
CA TYR A 493 -17.80 17.06 -64.97
C TYR A 493 -17.86 18.60 -64.99
N ASN A 494 -18.97 19.16 -65.48
CA ASN A 494 -19.13 20.62 -65.63
C ASN A 494 -19.46 21.35 -64.31
N GLN A 495 -19.15 20.75 -63.15
CA GLN A 495 -19.51 21.28 -61.84
C GLN A 495 -18.31 21.23 -60.89
N ARG A 496 -18.10 22.29 -60.11
CA ARG A 496 -17.02 22.35 -59.11
C ARG A 496 -17.33 21.38 -57.98
N LEU A 497 -16.48 20.35 -57.85
CA LEU A 497 -16.59 19.34 -56.79
C LEU A 497 -16.27 19.89 -55.39
N PHE A 498 -15.46 20.95 -55.31
CA PHE A 498 -15.06 21.62 -54.07
C PHE A 498 -15.14 23.14 -54.27
N GLY A 499 -15.52 23.91 -53.25
CA GLY A 499 -15.56 25.38 -53.35
C GLY A 499 -16.85 25.93 -53.96
N GLY A 500 -17.99 25.25 -53.81
CA GLY A 500 -19.25 25.61 -54.49
C GLY A 500 -20.45 25.68 -53.54
N ASP A 501 -21.50 26.35 -54.00
CA ASP A 501 -22.77 26.47 -53.28
C ASP A 501 -23.62 25.21 -53.47
N MET A 502 -23.93 24.55 -52.35
CA MET A 502 -24.72 23.31 -52.32
C MET A 502 -26.12 23.50 -52.91
N GLU A 503 -26.73 24.67 -52.70
CA GLU A 503 -28.08 24.93 -53.17
C GLU A 503 -28.09 25.10 -54.70
N LYS A 504 -27.07 25.75 -55.26
CA LYS A 504 -26.85 25.83 -56.72
C LYS A 504 -26.47 24.49 -57.33
N PHE A 505 -25.71 23.66 -56.60
CA PHE A 505 -25.38 22.30 -57.04
C PHE A 505 -26.65 21.46 -57.18
N ILE A 506 -27.52 21.44 -56.18
CA ILE A 506 -28.77 20.65 -56.21
C ILE A 506 -29.69 21.12 -57.34
N GLN A 507 -29.82 22.43 -57.53
CA GLN A 507 -30.67 23.00 -58.58
C GLN A 507 -30.17 22.68 -60.00
N SER A 508 -28.86 22.51 -60.19
CA SER A 508 -28.25 22.28 -61.52
C SER A 508 -27.97 20.82 -61.84
N SER A 509 -27.63 20.00 -60.83
CA SER A 509 -27.30 18.58 -60.99
C SER A 509 -28.50 17.66 -60.76
N GLY A 510 -29.52 18.12 -60.03
CA GLY A 510 -30.61 17.28 -59.54
C GLY A 510 -30.19 16.25 -58.48
N GLN A 511 -28.91 16.22 -58.09
CA GLN A 511 -28.37 15.31 -57.09
C GLN A 511 -28.24 15.99 -55.73
N PRO A 512 -28.49 15.27 -54.61
CA PRO A 512 -28.42 15.85 -53.27
C PRO A 512 -26.98 16.18 -52.84
N VAL A 513 -25.99 15.40 -53.31
CA VAL A 513 -24.54 15.60 -53.11
C VAL A 513 -23.78 15.01 -54.31
N PRO A 514 -22.52 15.40 -54.57
CA PRO A 514 -21.71 14.79 -55.62
C PRO A 514 -21.51 13.29 -55.40
N LEU A 515 -21.49 12.51 -56.47
CA LEU A 515 -21.34 11.04 -56.43
C LEU A 515 -20.09 10.58 -55.66
N VAL A 516 -19.00 11.36 -55.68
CA VAL A 516 -17.79 11.07 -54.89
C VAL A 516 -18.11 11.13 -53.40
N VAL A 517 -18.86 12.14 -52.96
CA VAL A 517 -19.28 12.33 -51.56
C VAL A 517 -20.32 11.26 -51.18
N GLU A 518 -21.25 10.92 -52.06
CA GLU A 518 -22.19 9.82 -51.85
C GLU A 518 -21.47 8.47 -51.72
N SER A 519 -20.45 8.22 -52.55
CA SER A 519 -19.64 7.01 -52.51
C SER A 519 -18.80 6.95 -51.23
N CYS A 520 -18.23 8.07 -50.78
CA CYS A 520 -17.55 8.17 -49.49
C CYS A 520 -18.51 7.89 -48.32
N ILE A 521 -19.72 8.45 -48.33
CA ILE A 521 -20.74 8.18 -47.32
C ILE A 521 -21.20 6.71 -47.38
N ARG A 522 -21.35 6.13 -48.58
CA ARG A 522 -21.72 4.72 -48.76
C ARG A 522 -20.62 3.78 -48.27
N PHE A 523 -19.37 4.10 -48.54
CA PHE A 523 -18.20 3.38 -48.01
C PHE A 523 -18.16 3.43 -46.48
N ILE A 524 -18.38 4.61 -45.88
CA ILE A 524 -18.50 4.74 -44.43
C ILE A 524 -19.72 4.00 -43.90
N ASN A 525 -20.86 3.97 -44.59
CA ASN A 525 -22.04 3.22 -44.14
C ASN A 525 -21.83 1.72 -44.12
N LEU A 526 -21.18 1.19 -45.16
CA LEU A 526 -20.88 -0.23 -45.30
C LEU A 526 -19.87 -0.70 -44.25
N ASN A 527 -18.93 0.18 -43.87
CA ASN A 527 -17.81 -0.13 -42.98
C ASN A 527 -17.90 0.58 -41.60
N GLY A 528 -19.02 1.24 -41.29
CA GLY A 528 -19.14 2.21 -40.19
C GLY A 528 -19.82 1.70 -38.92
N GLU A 529 -20.22 0.43 -38.90
CA GLU A 529 -20.44 -0.27 -37.64
C GLU A 529 -19.27 -1.22 -37.41
N ASP A 530 -18.39 -0.81 -36.50
CA ASP A 530 -17.21 -1.52 -36.01
C ASP A 530 -15.99 -1.55 -36.97
N PRO A 531 -14.93 -0.75 -36.70
CA PRO A 531 -13.69 -0.82 -37.48
C PRO A 531 -12.91 -2.13 -37.29
N LEU A 532 -13.42 -3.09 -36.51
CA LEU A 532 -12.83 -4.42 -36.31
C LEU A 532 -13.59 -5.56 -37.02
N VAL A 533 -14.62 -5.26 -37.83
CA VAL A 533 -15.31 -6.28 -38.65
C VAL A 533 -14.77 -6.20 -40.09
N GLU A 534 -13.80 -7.07 -40.36
CA GLU A 534 -13.27 -7.54 -41.66
C GLU A 534 -13.19 -6.54 -42.85
N GLY A 535 -11.96 -6.18 -43.24
CA GLY A 535 -11.61 -5.94 -44.65
C GLY A 535 -11.25 -4.52 -45.11
N CYS A 536 -11.19 -3.50 -44.24
CA CYS A 536 -10.73 -2.15 -44.62
C CYS A 536 -9.53 -1.71 -43.79
N THR A 537 -8.47 -1.21 -44.43
CA THR A 537 -7.30 -0.69 -43.71
C THR A 537 -7.62 0.68 -43.11
N ALA A 538 -7.08 1.01 -41.93
CA ALA A 538 -7.27 2.32 -41.29
C ALA A 538 -6.91 3.49 -42.23
N HIS A 539 -5.92 3.28 -43.10
CA HIS A 539 -5.48 4.21 -44.13
C HIS A 539 -6.56 4.56 -45.17
N ASP A 540 -7.42 3.60 -45.54
CA ASP A 540 -8.49 3.82 -46.52
C ASP A 540 -9.63 4.65 -45.91
N LEU A 541 -9.95 4.40 -44.63
CA LEU A 541 -10.93 5.18 -43.88
C LEU A 541 -10.44 6.62 -43.65
N ASP A 542 -9.16 6.80 -43.31
CA ASP A 542 -8.54 8.13 -43.15
C ASP A 542 -8.51 8.91 -44.47
N SER A 543 -8.25 8.23 -45.58
CA SER A 543 -8.28 8.81 -46.93
C SER A 543 -9.70 9.29 -47.30
N VAL A 544 -10.72 8.48 -47.04
CA VAL A 544 -12.13 8.83 -47.27
C VAL A 544 -12.58 9.98 -46.36
N ALA A 545 -12.15 9.99 -45.10
CA ALA A 545 -12.40 11.08 -44.16
C ALA A 545 -11.75 12.39 -44.63
N GLY A 546 -10.53 12.33 -45.18
CA GLY A 546 -9.84 13.47 -45.77
C GLY A 546 -10.63 14.12 -46.93
N VAL A 547 -11.23 13.31 -47.79
CA VAL A 547 -12.05 13.79 -48.91
C VAL A 547 -13.34 14.48 -48.41
N LEU A 548 -14.04 13.87 -47.45
CA LEU A 548 -15.23 14.48 -46.85
C LEU A 548 -14.92 15.77 -46.09
N LYS A 549 -13.77 15.82 -45.40
CA LYS A 549 -13.26 17.01 -44.71
C LYS A 549 -13.01 18.16 -45.68
N LEU A 550 -12.33 17.89 -46.80
CA LEU A 550 -12.10 18.89 -47.84
C LEU A 550 -13.41 19.37 -48.46
N TYR A 551 -14.36 18.47 -48.68
CA TYR A 551 -15.67 18.80 -49.23
C TYR A 551 -16.45 19.75 -48.32
N PHE A 552 -16.73 19.36 -47.07
CA PHE A 552 -17.56 20.17 -46.15
C PHE A 552 -16.93 21.51 -45.77
N ARG A 553 -15.60 21.59 -45.72
CA ARG A 553 -14.87 22.85 -45.48
C ARG A 553 -15.01 23.84 -46.64
N SER A 554 -15.14 23.32 -47.87
CA SER A 554 -15.14 24.12 -49.10
C SER A 554 -16.55 24.52 -49.57
N LEU A 555 -17.59 24.27 -48.79
CA LEU A 555 -18.95 24.68 -49.15
C LEU A 555 -19.18 26.16 -48.80
N GLU A 556 -19.87 26.87 -49.69
CA GLU A 556 -20.26 28.27 -49.48
C GLU A 556 -21.79 28.42 -49.63
N PRO A 557 -22.54 28.76 -48.57
CA PRO A 557 -22.08 28.94 -47.19
C PRO A 557 -21.69 27.60 -46.51
N PRO A 558 -20.78 27.62 -45.53
CA PRO A 558 -20.34 26.41 -44.84
C PRO A 558 -21.49 25.76 -44.07
N LEU A 559 -21.58 24.43 -44.14
CA LEU A 559 -22.62 23.64 -43.46
C LEU A 559 -22.55 23.74 -41.92
N PHE A 560 -21.38 24.08 -41.38
CA PHE A 560 -21.13 24.24 -39.95
C PHE A 560 -20.52 25.63 -39.68
N PRO A 561 -20.91 26.31 -38.59
CA PRO A 561 -20.24 27.54 -38.13
C PRO A 561 -18.72 27.33 -37.91
N PRO A 562 -17.87 28.34 -38.19
CA PRO A 562 -16.42 28.27 -38.01
C PRO A 562 -16.00 27.76 -36.62
N ASP A 563 -16.77 28.14 -35.60
CA ASP A 563 -16.47 27.87 -34.18
C ASP A 563 -16.59 26.39 -33.81
N LEU A 564 -17.39 25.60 -34.55
CA LEU A 564 -17.56 24.17 -34.30
C LEU A 564 -16.50 23.30 -34.99
N PHE A 565 -15.73 23.85 -35.92
CA PHE A 565 -14.68 23.08 -36.60
C PHE A 565 -13.59 22.60 -35.64
N GLY A 566 -13.29 23.36 -34.58
CA GLY A 566 -12.30 22.97 -33.56
C GLY A 566 -12.70 21.70 -32.80
N GLU A 567 -13.95 21.61 -32.33
CA GLU A 567 -14.47 20.42 -31.63
C GLU A 567 -14.63 19.20 -32.54
N LEU A 568 -15.03 19.43 -33.79
CA LEU A 568 -15.12 18.40 -34.82
C LEU A 568 -13.75 17.84 -35.23
N LEU A 569 -12.68 18.64 -35.13
CA LEU A 569 -11.30 18.23 -35.36
C LEU A 569 -10.71 17.52 -34.14
N ALA A 570 -10.96 18.00 -32.92
CA ALA A 570 -10.50 17.33 -31.70
C ALA A 570 -11.07 15.91 -31.56
N SER A 571 -12.31 15.69 -32.00
CA SER A 571 -12.96 14.37 -31.99
C SER A 571 -12.44 13.40 -33.07
N SER A 572 -11.72 13.88 -34.10
CA SER A 572 -11.07 13.02 -35.11
C SER A 572 -9.79 12.32 -34.63
N GLY A 573 -9.23 12.73 -33.48
CA GLY A 573 -8.10 12.05 -32.84
C GLY A 573 -8.51 10.89 -31.92
N THR A 574 -9.81 10.60 -31.82
CA THR A 574 -10.33 9.53 -30.96
C THR A 574 -10.58 8.25 -31.78
N PRO A 575 -10.21 7.06 -31.27
CA PRO A 575 -10.31 5.80 -32.03
C PRO A 575 -11.76 5.30 -32.23
N SER A 576 -12.78 6.12 -31.95
CA SER A 576 -14.20 5.73 -32.04
C SER A 576 -14.97 6.63 -33.01
N TRP A 577 -15.20 6.13 -34.23
CA TRP A 577 -16.09 6.77 -35.23
C TRP A 577 -17.52 6.99 -34.73
N ARG A 578 -17.98 6.21 -33.74
CA ARG A 578 -19.29 6.42 -33.07
C ARG A 578 -19.31 7.70 -32.24
N ALA A 579 -18.18 8.11 -31.66
CA ALA A 579 -18.09 9.37 -30.93
C ALA A 579 -18.20 10.55 -31.88
N TRP A 580 -17.44 10.54 -32.98
CA TRP A 580 -17.49 11.58 -34.02
C TRP A 580 -18.88 11.70 -34.68
N GLY A 581 -19.49 10.57 -35.05
CA GLY A 581 -20.85 10.55 -35.62
C GLY A 581 -21.94 11.05 -34.66
N ARG A 582 -21.79 10.80 -33.34
CA ARG A 582 -22.67 11.34 -32.31
C ARG A 582 -22.50 12.85 -32.16
N THR A 583 -21.27 13.36 -32.15
CA THR A 583 -20.99 14.81 -32.09
C THR A 583 -21.56 15.55 -33.30
N MET A 584 -21.41 14.99 -34.50
CA MET A 584 -22.04 15.49 -35.73
C MET A 584 -23.57 15.50 -35.63
N SER A 585 -24.18 14.39 -35.20
CA SER A 585 -25.64 14.28 -35.10
C SER A 585 -26.26 15.18 -34.01
N GLN A 586 -25.59 15.32 -32.87
CA GLN A 586 -26.02 16.19 -31.77
C GLN A 586 -25.94 17.68 -32.13
N SER A 587 -24.91 18.08 -32.87
CA SER A 587 -24.72 19.47 -33.33
C SER A 587 -25.69 19.87 -34.44
N TRP A 588 -26.14 18.90 -35.26
CA TRP A 588 -27.02 19.16 -36.41
C TRP A 588 -28.51 19.30 -36.02
N LYS A 589 -28.95 18.58 -34.98
CA LYS A 589 -30.36 18.48 -34.56
C LYS A 589 -31.07 19.80 -34.20
N PRO A 590 -30.42 20.77 -33.52
CA PRO A 590 -31.13 21.98 -33.07
C PRO A 590 -31.31 23.05 -34.17
N ARG A 591 -30.61 22.97 -35.30
CA ARG A 591 -30.45 24.12 -36.22
C ARG A 591 -31.05 23.94 -37.63
N CYS A 592 -31.51 22.73 -37.96
CA CYS A 592 -32.28 22.43 -39.18
C CYS A 592 -33.56 21.64 -38.83
N PRO A 593 -34.59 22.28 -38.26
CA PRO A 593 -35.74 21.58 -37.66
C PRO A 593 -36.58 20.77 -38.66
N HIS A 594 -36.44 21.02 -39.97
CA HIS A 594 -37.22 20.36 -41.02
C HIS A 594 -36.51 19.16 -41.68
N ARG A 595 -35.32 18.76 -41.21
CA ARG A 595 -34.62 17.56 -41.70
C ARG A 595 -34.00 16.77 -40.55
N ARG A 596 -34.49 15.54 -40.30
CA ARG A 596 -33.94 14.63 -39.30
C ARG A 596 -32.72 13.89 -39.87
N MET A 597 -31.57 14.05 -39.24
CA MET A 597 -30.53 13.01 -39.24
C MET A 597 -30.71 12.13 -38.01
N THR A 598 -31.02 10.85 -38.21
CA THR A 598 -31.10 9.86 -37.12
C THR A 598 -30.01 8.83 -37.27
N TRP A 599 -29.14 8.78 -36.26
CA TRP A 599 -28.11 7.75 -36.10
C TRP A 599 -28.78 6.48 -35.53
N ARG A 600 -29.41 5.67 -36.39
CA ARG A 600 -29.78 4.28 -36.11
C ARG A 600 -29.26 3.43 -37.27
N GLY A 601 -27.99 3.03 -37.20
CA GLY A 601 -27.39 1.96 -38.02
C GLY A 601 -27.42 2.08 -39.55
N SER A 602 -27.78 3.23 -40.13
CA SER A 602 -27.72 3.49 -41.57
C SER A 602 -27.83 5.00 -41.82
N TRP A 603 -26.85 5.62 -42.50
CA TRP A 603 -27.03 6.98 -42.98
C TRP A 603 -28.05 6.98 -44.12
N ARG A 604 -29.28 7.39 -43.83
CA ARG A 604 -30.26 7.71 -44.87
C ARG A 604 -30.45 9.23 -44.94
N LEU A 605 -29.94 9.83 -46.00
CA LEU A 605 -30.31 11.19 -46.43
C LEU A 605 -31.59 11.09 -47.27
N TRP A 606 -32.76 11.30 -46.67
CA TRP A 606 -33.98 11.57 -47.43
C TRP A 606 -34.30 13.07 -47.38
N PRO A 607 -34.50 13.74 -48.51
CA PRO A 607 -35.32 14.94 -48.56
C PRO A 607 -36.78 14.50 -48.42
N ALA A 608 -37.49 14.98 -47.40
CA ALA A 608 -38.94 14.89 -47.40
C ALA A 608 -39.48 15.82 -48.50
N LEU A 609 -39.98 15.25 -49.59
CA LEU A 609 -40.91 15.96 -50.49
C LEU A 609 -42.21 16.25 -49.73
N PRO A 610 -42.86 17.40 -49.96
CA PRO A 610 -43.97 17.88 -49.13
C PRO A 610 -45.21 17.00 -49.31
N THR A 611 -45.64 16.32 -48.25
CA THR A 611 -46.94 15.66 -48.20
C THR A 611 -48.05 16.71 -48.12
N ARG A 612 -48.91 16.66 -49.13
CA ARG A 612 -50.21 17.30 -49.33
C ARG A 612 -50.93 17.68 -48.03
N ALA A 613 -51.28 18.96 -47.92
CA ALA A 613 -52.07 19.53 -46.83
C ALA A 613 -53.38 18.77 -46.61
N ALA A 614 -53.60 18.29 -45.38
CA ALA A 614 -54.94 17.99 -44.89
C ALA A 614 -55.54 19.28 -44.32
N GLN A 615 -56.64 19.73 -44.92
CA GLN A 615 -57.48 20.81 -44.40
C GLN A 615 -58.01 20.46 -43.00
N PRO A 616 -58.23 21.46 -42.12
CA PRO A 616 -58.83 21.23 -40.82
C PRO A 616 -60.32 20.89 -40.98
N ARG A 617 -60.78 19.89 -40.23
CA ARG A 617 -62.22 19.61 -40.07
C ARG A 617 -62.86 20.74 -39.26
N SER A 618 -63.92 21.32 -39.81
CA SER A 618 -65.11 21.71 -39.04
C SER A 618 -65.96 20.47 -38.81
#